data_AF-A0A0D2YDH8-F1
#
_entry.id   AF-A0A0D2YDH8-F1
#
_cell.length_a   1.000
_cell.length_b   1.000
_cell.length_c   1.000
_cell.angle_alpha   90.00
_cell.angle_beta   90.00
_cell.angle_gamma   90.00
#
_symmetry.space_group_name_H-M   'P 1'
#
loop_
_entity.id
_entity.type
_entity.pdbx_description
1 polymer ?
#
loop_
_entity_poly.entity_id
_entity_poly.type
_entity_poly.pdbx_seq_one_letter_code
_entity_poly.pdbx_strand_id
1 'polypeptide(L)'
;MTVVQTSEFQYYAGLDPFQRRLLYEPIVLEYAMIQSCNLAREEPESHATVDFDNLQSDFEAFRVLVNNLAQVCDNERGGNSVTAMTILEGTNGPEFVFAANRKDEEETRATARFVTNLLQLAGQNPQNLSSDAPEKRVLRMILAFNMPRITEYKDKLDKALGLCLEDHERRQSEDAAAWPLLFQDFKITSLPSSTRISKPIAQSDLTAVAIVQHMEAFEKVKMPELMQDAEDLRRMGLDKAIQIQLLKRTFRPIVHAEVLIHHYLTKNGITRPNRFWRQWQYIGASKPTCRLCHYYFSSHSQSQIQVRPSHLNLYPNWRLPEISDEDDAEAREAHRKLLKCIAEKVRNDAKRTLQQRTTKSKQHDSNTYSGTPRYLVKRSESTNSDGPAYCEVDRCSR
;
A
#
# COMPACT_ATOMS: atom_id res chain seq x y z
N MET A 1 -5.36 -20.84 -22.01
CA MET A 1 -6.41 -19.81 -21.80
C MET A 1 -6.04 -18.47 -22.41
N THR A 2 -7.04 -17.63 -22.64
CA THR A 2 -6.89 -16.24 -23.12
C THR A 2 -6.64 -15.28 -21.94
N VAL A 3 -5.43 -14.73 -21.84
CA VAL A 3 -5.19 -13.52 -21.04
C VAL A 3 -5.75 -12.35 -21.84
N VAL A 4 -6.82 -11.74 -21.36
CA VAL A 4 -7.42 -10.58 -22.03
C VAL A 4 -6.72 -9.32 -21.55
N GLN A 5 -5.71 -8.87 -22.30
CA GLN A 5 -5.15 -7.53 -22.12
C GLN A 5 -6.15 -6.50 -22.65
N THR A 6 -6.44 -5.48 -21.86
CA THR A 6 -7.24 -4.32 -22.27
C THR A 6 -6.30 -3.28 -22.90
N SER A 7 -6.18 -3.32 -24.23
CA SER A 7 -5.25 -2.48 -25.00
C SER A 7 -5.63 -1.00 -25.10
N GLU A 8 -6.84 -0.63 -24.69
CA GLU A 8 -7.42 0.70 -24.88
C GLU A 8 -7.44 1.53 -23.58
N PHE A 9 -6.24 1.82 -23.09
CA PHE A 9 -5.97 2.89 -22.12
C PHE A 9 -5.05 3.93 -22.73
N GLN A 10 -5.60 4.76 -23.63
CA GLN A 10 -4.96 6.03 -23.98
C GLN A 10 -5.32 7.08 -22.93
N TYR A 11 -4.31 7.79 -22.44
CA TYR A 11 -4.35 8.62 -21.24
C TYR A 11 -4.45 10.10 -21.61
N TYR A 12 -5.64 10.69 -21.47
CA TYR A 12 -5.95 12.09 -21.75
C TYR A 12 -6.71 12.72 -20.56
N ALA A 13 -7.22 13.95 -20.64
CA ALA A 13 -7.81 14.70 -19.51
C ALA A 13 -6.90 14.95 -18.29
N GLY A 14 -5.65 15.38 -18.51
CA GLY A 14 -4.76 15.77 -17.41
C GLY A 14 -5.21 17.06 -16.70
N LEU A 15 -5.28 17.05 -15.35
CA LEU A 15 -5.70 18.18 -14.48
C LEU A 15 -5.24 19.58 -14.98
N ASP A 16 -6.08 20.60 -14.85
CA ASP A 16 -5.69 21.99 -15.17
C ASP A 16 -4.64 22.54 -14.17
N PRO A 17 -3.93 23.64 -14.49
CA PRO A 17 -2.88 24.19 -13.62
C PRO A 17 -3.37 24.60 -12.21
N PHE A 18 -4.61 25.07 -12.07
CA PHE A 18 -5.20 25.44 -10.78
C PHE A 18 -5.59 24.20 -9.96
N GLN A 19 -6.19 23.19 -10.59
CA GLN A 19 -6.45 21.88 -9.98
C GLN A 19 -5.17 21.19 -9.52
N ARG A 20 -4.07 21.31 -10.28
CA ARG A 20 -2.75 20.80 -9.85
C ARG A 20 -2.26 21.51 -8.60
N ARG A 21 -2.27 22.86 -8.56
CA ARG A 21 -1.86 23.60 -7.36
C ARG A 21 -2.71 23.22 -6.14
N LEU A 22 -4.04 23.24 -6.31
CA LEU A 22 -5.02 22.94 -5.27
C LEU A 22 -4.80 21.58 -4.59
N LEU A 23 -4.39 20.56 -5.34
CA LEU A 23 -4.10 19.23 -4.80
C LEU A 23 -2.65 19.08 -4.33
N TYR A 24 -1.67 19.46 -5.15
CA TYR A 24 -0.26 19.09 -4.91
C TYR A 24 0.51 20.05 -4.00
N GLU A 25 0.13 21.33 -3.91
CA GLU A 25 0.80 22.26 -2.98
C GLU A 25 0.61 21.86 -1.50
N PRO A 26 -0.61 21.57 -1.00
CA PRO A 26 -0.76 21.08 0.37
C PRO A 26 -0.13 19.70 0.58
N ILE A 27 -0.11 18.82 -0.44
CA ILE A 27 0.64 17.54 -0.39
C ILE A 27 2.14 17.80 -0.20
N VAL A 28 2.73 18.75 -0.93
CA VAL A 28 4.17 19.06 -0.83
C VAL A 28 4.49 19.74 0.50
N LEU A 29 3.63 20.64 1.00
CA LEU A 29 3.80 21.29 2.30
C LEU A 29 3.78 20.29 3.47
N GLU A 30 2.73 19.46 3.57
CA GLU A 30 2.61 18.41 4.59
C GLU A 30 3.75 17.39 4.49
N TYR A 31 4.09 16.94 3.27
CA TYR A 31 5.20 16.02 3.07
C TYR A 31 6.54 16.63 3.48
N ALA A 32 6.79 17.92 3.20
CA ALA A 32 8.00 18.60 3.65
C ALA A 32 8.10 18.65 5.18
N MET A 33 7.01 19.01 5.88
CA MET A 33 6.96 19.02 7.34
C MET A 33 7.25 17.63 7.96
N ILE A 34 6.74 16.55 7.37
CA ILE A 34 7.02 15.15 7.79
C ILE A 34 8.51 14.76 7.62
N GLN A 35 9.22 15.38 6.67
CA GLN A 35 10.59 15.02 6.29
C GLN A 35 11.68 15.88 6.95
N SER A 36 11.47 17.18 7.20
CA SER A 36 12.54 18.10 7.62
C SER A 36 12.39 18.72 9.00
N CYS A 37 11.17 18.95 9.48
CA CYS A 37 10.95 19.85 10.62
C CYS A 37 11.11 19.18 12.00
N ASN A 38 11.61 17.94 12.07
CA ASN A 38 11.80 17.15 13.31
C ASN A 38 10.57 17.15 14.25
N LEU A 39 9.37 17.28 13.68
CA LEU A 39 8.11 17.38 14.40
C LEU A 39 7.79 16.07 15.13
N ALA A 40 7.01 16.18 16.20
CA ALA A 40 6.49 15.01 16.89
C ALA A 40 5.72 14.10 15.90
N ARG A 41 5.82 12.79 16.08
CA ARG A 41 5.07 11.81 15.30
C ARG A 41 3.97 11.22 16.17
N GLU A 42 2.75 11.46 15.75
CA GLU A 42 1.59 10.73 16.22
C GLU A 42 1.47 9.48 15.34
N GLU A 43 1.79 8.32 15.91
CA GLU A 43 1.52 7.03 15.25
C GLU A 43 -0.01 6.86 15.12
N PRO A 44 -0.55 6.53 13.93
CA PRO A 44 -1.95 6.18 13.78
C PRO A 44 -2.34 5.00 14.67
N GLU A 45 -3.56 5.03 15.23
CA GLU A 45 -4.11 3.91 16.01
C GLU A 45 -3.89 2.58 15.28
N SER A 46 -3.31 1.61 15.99
CA SER A 46 -3.05 0.28 15.46
C SER A 46 -4.38 -0.47 15.29
N HIS A 47 -4.90 -0.49 14.06
CA HIS A 47 -6.03 -1.33 13.67
C HIS A 47 -5.84 -2.75 14.21
N ALA A 48 -6.88 -3.26 14.87
CA ALA A 48 -6.81 -4.50 15.63
C ALA A 48 -6.17 -5.64 14.83
N THR A 49 -5.30 -6.40 15.48
CA THR A 49 -4.70 -7.61 14.91
C THR A 49 -5.82 -8.59 14.55
N VAL A 50 -5.89 -9.00 13.29
CA VAL A 50 -6.80 -10.08 12.89
C VAL A 50 -6.29 -11.37 13.54
N ASP A 51 -7.10 -11.94 14.42
CA ASP A 51 -6.83 -13.25 15.00
C ASP A 51 -7.15 -14.32 13.94
N PHE A 52 -6.09 -14.89 13.35
CA PHE A 52 -6.20 -15.93 12.33
C PHE A 52 -6.80 -17.23 12.90
N ASP A 53 -6.72 -17.46 14.22
CA ASP A 53 -7.29 -18.62 14.90
C ASP A 53 -8.76 -18.36 15.33
N ASN A 54 -9.29 -17.13 15.20
CA ASN A 54 -10.62 -16.72 15.66
C ASN A 54 -11.30 -15.67 14.75
N LEU A 55 -11.41 -16.00 13.45
CA LEU A 55 -12.07 -15.17 12.44
C LEU A 55 -13.59 -15.14 12.67
N GLN A 56 -14.17 -13.95 12.87
CA GLN A 56 -15.56 -13.82 13.37
C GLN A 56 -16.63 -14.03 12.28
N SER A 57 -16.25 -14.12 11.00
CA SER A 57 -17.14 -14.50 9.90
C SER A 57 -16.38 -14.90 8.63
N ASP A 58 -17.08 -15.58 7.72
CA ASP A 58 -16.68 -15.81 6.31
C ASP A 58 -16.10 -14.55 5.63
N PHE A 59 -16.65 -13.37 5.90
CA PHE A 59 -16.18 -12.11 5.31
C PHE A 59 -14.86 -11.63 5.91
N GLU A 60 -14.54 -11.98 7.16
CA GLU A 60 -13.21 -11.75 7.73
C GLU A 60 -12.16 -12.65 7.07
N ALA A 61 -12.47 -13.94 6.93
CA ALA A 61 -11.63 -14.89 6.20
C ALA A 61 -11.39 -14.46 4.74
N PHE A 62 -12.42 -13.94 4.06
CA PHE A 62 -12.31 -13.39 2.71
C PHE A 62 -11.41 -12.15 2.65
N ARG A 63 -11.58 -11.17 3.57
CA ARG A 63 -10.69 -10.00 3.64
C ARG A 63 -9.24 -10.40 3.88
N VAL A 64 -8.99 -11.39 4.75
CA VAL A 64 -7.65 -11.97 4.96
C VAL A 64 -7.11 -12.60 3.68
N LEU A 65 -7.90 -13.43 3.00
CA LEU A 65 -7.49 -14.10 1.74
C LEU A 65 -7.08 -13.08 0.67
N VAL A 66 -7.91 -12.08 0.37
CA VAL A 66 -7.62 -11.08 -0.68
C VAL A 66 -6.39 -10.23 -0.32
N ASN A 67 -6.21 -9.91 0.97
CA ASN A 67 -5.02 -9.19 1.43
C ASN A 67 -3.75 -10.04 1.34
N ASN A 68 -3.81 -11.31 1.72
CA ASN A 68 -2.67 -12.23 1.64
C ASN A 68 -2.27 -12.48 0.18
N LEU A 69 -3.24 -12.70 -0.71
CA LEU A 69 -3.02 -12.82 -2.15
C LEU A 69 -2.33 -11.57 -2.71
N ALA A 70 -2.84 -10.38 -2.39
CA ALA A 70 -2.20 -9.13 -2.81
C ALA A 70 -0.78 -8.96 -2.20
N GLN A 71 -0.57 -9.41 -0.96
CA GLN A 71 0.73 -9.34 -0.26
C GLN A 71 1.79 -10.24 -0.89
N VAL A 72 1.45 -11.48 -1.26
CA VAL A 72 2.43 -12.38 -1.91
C VAL A 72 2.76 -11.97 -3.35
N CYS A 73 2.00 -11.05 -3.95
CA CYS A 73 2.27 -10.47 -5.27
C CYS A 73 3.22 -9.27 -5.25
N ASP A 74 3.47 -8.68 -4.09
CA ASP A 74 4.31 -7.50 -3.88
C ASP A 74 5.78 -7.93 -3.70
N ASN A 75 6.36 -8.48 -4.77
CA ASN A 75 7.65 -9.17 -4.76
C ASN A 75 8.89 -8.26 -4.89
N GLU A 76 8.75 -6.94 -4.73
CA GLU A 76 9.85 -5.99 -4.51
C GLU A 76 9.75 -5.33 -3.11
N ARG A 77 10.77 -4.58 -2.69
CA ARG A 77 10.71 -3.77 -1.47
C ARG A 77 10.38 -2.30 -1.77
N GLY A 78 9.25 -1.83 -1.24
CA GLY A 78 8.98 -0.39 -1.11
C GLY A 78 7.52 -0.03 -1.39
N GLY A 79 7.25 1.25 -1.64
CA GLY A 79 5.92 1.73 -2.06
C GLY A 79 5.68 1.68 -3.57
N ASN A 80 6.66 1.20 -4.35
CA ASN A 80 6.61 1.20 -5.82
C ASN A 80 5.84 0.01 -6.41
N SER A 81 5.89 -1.15 -5.74
CA SER A 81 5.45 -2.46 -6.20
C SER A 81 4.07 -2.90 -5.67
N VAL A 82 3.49 -2.09 -4.78
CA VAL A 82 2.23 -2.39 -4.05
C VAL A 82 1.19 -2.92 -5.03
N THR A 83 0.74 -4.14 -4.76
CA THR A 83 -0.29 -4.83 -5.55
C THR A 83 -1.62 -4.75 -4.81
N ALA A 84 -2.71 -4.57 -5.55
CA ALA A 84 -4.07 -4.65 -5.05
C ALA A 84 -4.84 -5.76 -5.80
N MET A 85 -5.90 -6.28 -5.18
CA MET A 85 -6.73 -7.35 -5.74
C MET A 85 -8.19 -7.24 -5.29
N THR A 86 -9.11 -7.68 -6.14
CA THR A 86 -10.52 -7.91 -5.82
C THR A 86 -11.01 -9.19 -6.49
N ILE A 87 -12.15 -9.73 -6.04
CA ILE A 87 -12.74 -10.97 -6.56
C ILE A 87 -14.19 -10.70 -6.94
N LEU A 88 -14.48 -10.91 -8.22
CA LEU A 88 -15.77 -10.63 -8.86
C LEU A 88 -16.57 -11.93 -9.09
N GLU A 89 -17.88 -11.77 -9.24
CA GLU A 89 -18.79 -12.84 -9.64
C GLU A 89 -18.72 -13.01 -11.17
N GLY A 90 -18.02 -14.04 -11.63
CA GLY A 90 -17.82 -14.37 -13.05
C GLY A 90 -18.75 -15.47 -13.53
N THR A 91 -18.95 -15.57 -14.85
CA THR A 91 -19.97 -16.46 -15.45
C THR A 91 -19.80 -17.94 -15.12
N ASN A 92 -18.57 -18.36 -14.82
CA ASN A 92 -18.18 -19.76 -14.59
C ASN A 92 -17.53 -19.96 -13.20
N GLY A 93 -17.66 -18.99 -12.29
CA GLY A 93 -16.94 -18.92 -11.02
C GLY A 93 -16.20 -17.60 -10.81
N PRO A 94 -15.42 -17.44 -9.71
CA PRO A 94 -14.84 -16.17 -9.30
C PRO A 94 -13.80 -15.63 -10.29
N GLU A 95 -13.92 -14.36 -10.67
CA GLU A 95 -12.93 -13.64 -11.48
C GLU A 95 -12.00 -12.80 -10.58
N PHE A 96 -10.71 -13.13 -10.59
CA PHE A 96 -9.68 -12.39 -9.85
C PHE A 96 -9.15 -11.24 -10.71
N VAL A 97 -9.27 -10.01 -10.21
CA VAL A 97 -8.78 -8.78 -10.86
C VAL A 97 -7.72 -8.15 -9.99
N PHE A 98 -6.54 -7.86 -10.55
CA PHE A 98 -5.43 -7.25 -9.83
C PHE A 98 -4.79 -6.09 -10.61
N ALA A 99 -4.13 -5.20 -9.87
CA ALA A 99 -3.34 -4.08 -10.38
C ALA A 99 -2.09 -3.87 -9.49
N ALA A 100 -1.06 -3.20 -10.01
CA ALA A 100 0.12 -2.80 -9.24
C ALA A 100 0.46 -1.32 -9.43
N ASN A 101 1.11 -0.71 -8.44
CA ASN A 101 1.58 0.68 -8.50
C ASN A 101 2.54 0.92 -9.68
N ARG A 102 3.50 -0.01 -9.85
CA ARG A 102 4.41 -0.12 -10.99
C ARG A 102 4.77 -1.59 -11.18
N LYS A 103 4.37 -2.13 -12.32
CA LYS A 103 4.94 -3.30 -12.98
C LYS A 103 4.91 -3.05 -14.48
N ASP A 104 5.94 -3.47 -15.20
CA ASP A 104 5.91 -3.53 -16.67
C ASP A 104 5.02 -4.70 -17.15
N GLU A 105 4.88 -4.89 -18.45
CA GLU A 105 4.04 -5.96 -18.98
C GLU A 105 4.55 -7.37 -18.66
N GLU A 106 5.86 -7.60 -18.61
CA GLU A 106 6.43 -8.92 -18.32
C GLU A 106 6.32 -9.24 -16.83
N GLU A 107 6.62 -8.29 -15.95
CA GLU A 107 6.37 -8.36 -14.51
C GLU A 107 4.88 -8.57 -14.21
N THR A 108 3.99 -7.90 -14.95
CA THR A 108 2.54 -8.07 -14.84
C THR A 108 2.12 -9.48 -15.31
N ARG A 109 2.62 -9.95 -16.46
CA ARG A 109 2.42 -11.32 -16.96
C ARG A 109 3.00 -12.37 -15.99
N ALA A 110 4.12 -12.10 -15.32
CA ALA A 110 4.72 -12.97 -14.32
C ALA A 110 3.88 -13.01 -13.03
N THR A 111 3.40 -11.85 -12.57
CA THR A 111 2.51 -11.75 -11.39
C THR A 111 1.19 -12.48 -11.63
N ALA A 112 0.59 -12.32 -12.82
CA ALA A 112 -0.59 -13.09 -13.23
C ALA A 112 -0.30 -14.61 -13.18
N ARG A 113 0.80 -15.07 -13.79
CA ARG A 113 1.23 -16.49 -13.75
C ARG A 113 1.47 -17.00 -12.32
N PHE A 114 1.94 -16.16 -11.41
CA PHE A 114 2.12 -16.54 -10.01
C PHE A 114 0.79 -16.64 -9.23
N VAL A 115 -0.07 -15.63 -9.32
CA VAL A 115 -1.44 -15.66 -8.72
C VAL A 115 -2.19 -16.89 -9.21
N THR A 116 -2.06 -17.19 -10.50
CA THR A 116 -2.66 -18.38 -11.10
C THR A 116 -2.13 -19.63 -10.35
N ASN A 117 -0.84 -19.94 -10.43
CA ASN A 117 -0.31 -21.19 -9.87
C ASN A 117 -0.62 -21.39 -8.38
N LEU A 118 -0.76 -20.31 -7.61
CA LEU A 118 -1.13 -20.31 -6.19
C LEU A 118 -2.56 -20.81 -5.95
N LEU A 119 -3.53 -20.25 -6.68
CA LEU A 119 -4.95 -20.57 -6.52
C LEU A 119 -5.27 -22.01 -6.95
N GLN A 120 -4.63 -22.48 -8.02
CA GLN A 120 -4.77 -23.88 -8.45
C GLN A 120 -4.24 -24.86 -7.41
N LEU A 121 -3.05 -24.61 -6.87
CA LEU A 121 -2.43 -25.48 -5.89
C LEU A 121 -3.23 -25.52 -4.56
N ALA A 122 -3.80 -24.38 -4.14
CA ALA A 122 -4.70 -24.34 -2.99
C ALA A 122 -6.00 -25.13 -3.24
N GLY A 123 -6.56 -25.06 -4.46
CA GLY A 123 -7.78 -25.78 -4.84
C GLY A 123 -7.64 -27.30 -4.99
N GLN A 124 -6.41 -27.84 -5.06
CA GLN A 124 -6.16 -29.26 -5.33
C GLN A 124 -6.34 -30.21 -4.13
N ASN A 125 -6.58 -29.73 -2.91
CA ASN A 125 -6.83 -30.58 -1.73
C ASN A 125 -8.08 -30.17 -0.93
N PRO A 126 -9.30 -30.33 -1.48
CA PRO A 126 -10.55 -29.95 -0.80
C PRO A 126 -10.98 -30.87 0.36
N GLN A 127 -10.18 -31.87 0.73
CA GLN A 127 -10.58 -32.94 1.68
C GLN A 127 -9.52 -33.27 2.76
N ASN A 128 -8.64 -32.32 3.10
CA ASN A 128 -7.68 -32.43 4.21
C ASN A 128 -6.74 -33.65 4.19
N LEU A 129 -6.38 -34.16 3.00
CA LEU A 129 -5.40 -35.25 2.88
C LEU A 129 -3.98 -34.71 3.13
N SER A 130 -3.45 -34.94 4.35
CA SER A 130 -2.08 -34.61 4.80
C SER A 130 -1.61 -33.17 4.47
N SER A 131 -1.92 -32.22 5.36
CA SER A 131 -1.72 -30.77 5.16
C SER A 131 -0.29 -30.37 4.76
N ASP A 132 0.71 -31.04 5.34
CA ASP A 132 2.13 -30.67 5.29
C ASP A 132 2.69 -30.63 3.85
N ALA A 133 2.26 -31.52 2.95
CA ALA A 133 2.81 -31.58 1.59
C ALA A 133 2.28 -30.48 0.64
N PRO A 134 0.96 -30.21 0.54
CA PRO A 134 0.44 -29.05 -0.19
C PRO A 134 0.90 -27.71 0.41
N GLU A 135 0.91 -27.59 1.74
CA GLU A 135 1.32 -26.37 2.45
C GLU A 135 2.79 -26.02 2.14
N LYS A 136 3.71 -26.98 2.27
CA LYS A 136 5.12 -26.81 1.87
C LYS A 136 5.26 -26.42 0.40
N ARG A 137 4.37 -26.88 -0.49
CA ARG A 137 4.41 -26.56 -1.92
C ARG A 137 3.92 -25.14 -2.19
N VAL A 138 2.86 -24.69 -1.51
CA VAL A 138 2.37 -23.30 -1.52
C VAL A 138 3.46 -22.36 -1.01
N LEU A 139 4.04 -22.66 0.15
CA LEU A 139 5.11 -21.86 0.77
C LEU A 139 6.33 -21.75 -0.15
N ARG A 140 6.82 -22.86 -0.70
CA ARG A 140 7.95 -22.86 -1.66
C ARG A 140 7.69 -21.96 -2.86
N MET A 141 6.46 -21.95 -3.39
CA MET A 141 6.12 -21.15 -4.56
C MET A 141 6.03 -19.65 -4.23
N ILE A 142 5.46 -19.30 -3.07
CA ILE A 142 5.45 -17.92 -2.54
C ILE A 142 6.88 -17.42 -2.36
N LEU A 143 7.75 -18.22 -1.72
CA LEU A 143 9.17 -17.89 -1.53
C LEU A 143 9.87 -17.69 -2.87
N ALA A 144 9.72 -18.63 -3.82
CA ALA A 144 10.35 -18.56 -5.15
C ALA A 144 9.99 -17.27 -5.92
N PHE A 145 8.72 -16.84 -5.89
CA PHE A 145 8.29 -15.60 -6.56
C PHE A 145 8.76 -14.33 -5.82
N ASN A 146 8.86 -14.41 -4.49
CA ASN A 146 9.32 -13.30 -3.65
C ASN A 146 10.84 -13.24 -3.48
N MET A 147 11.62 -14.09 -4.16
CA MET A 147 13.08 -14.11 -4.07
C MET A 147 13.74 -12.73 -4.24
N PRO A 148 13.34 -11.83 -5.16
CA PRO A 148 13.96 -10.50 -5.25
C PRO A 148 13.84 -9.70 -3.95
N ARG A 149 12.63 -9.64 -3.37
CA ARG A 149 12.37 -9.01 -2.07
C ARG A 149 13.04 -9.73 -0.90
N ILE A 150 13.12 -11.06 -0.94
CA ILE A 150 13.81 -11.87 0.08
C ILE A 150 15.32 -11.64 0.03
N THR A 151 15.93 -11.59 -1.15
CA THR A 151 17.34 -11.23 -1.34
C THR A 151 17.58 -9.80 -0.85
N GLU A 152 16.70 -8.84 -1.13
CA GLU A 152 16.81 -7.49 -0.57
C GLU A 152 16.73 -7.43 0.98
N TYR A 153 16.06 -8.39 1.63
CA TYR A 153 16.12 -8.56 3.07
C TYR A 153 17.38 -9.31 3.50
N LYS A 154 17.82 -10.33 2.74
CA LYS A 154 19.09 -11.05 2.95
C LYS A 154 20.26 -10.08 2.88
N ASP A 155 20.47 -9.33 1.80
CA ASP A 155 21.60 -8.39 1.64
C ASP A 155 21.67 -7.34 2.78
N LYS A 156 20.52 -6.97 3.34
CA LYS A 156 20.43 -5.99 4.44
C LYS A 156 20.55 -6.66 5.81
N LEU A 157 20.17 -7.92 5.93
CA LEU A 157 20.48 -8.77 7.06
C LEU A 157 21.97 -9.14 7.03
N ASP A 158 22.58 -9.48 5.90
CA ASP A 158 24.01 -9.73 5.70
C ASP A 158 24.85 -8.47 5.94
N LYS A 159 24.31 -7.27 5.63
CA LYS A 159 24.98 -6.01 5.99
C LYS A 159 24.84 -5.67 7.48
N ALA A 160 23.69 -5.94 8.10
CA ALA A 160 23.51 -5.75 9.53
C ALA A 160 24.29 -6.81 10.33
N LEU A 161 24.27 -8.06 9.88
CA LEU A 161 25.13 -9.15 10.31
C LEU A 161 26.58 -8.80 10.07
N GLY A 162 26.96 -8.20 8.94
CA GLY A 162 28.33 -7.70 8.71
C GLY A 162 28.79 -6.75 9.82
N LEU A 163 27.97 -5.77 10.18
CA LEU A 163 28.21 -4.88 11.33
C LEU A 163 28.14 -5.61 12.69
N CYS A 164 27.43 -6.73 12.78
CA CYS A 164 27.40 -7.63 13.94
C CYS A 164 28.38 -8.84 13.82
N LEU A 165 29.23 -8.87 12.81
CA LEU A 165 30.24 -9.91 12.49
C LEU A 165 31.62 -9.27 12.59
N GLU A 166 31.75 -7.97 12.30
CA GLU A 166 32.74 -7.11 12.96
C GLU A 166 32.67 -7.22 14.50
N ASP A 167 31.52 -7.63 15.07
CA ASP A 167 31.31 -8.01 16.50
C ASP A 167 31.35 -9.54 16.76
N HIS A 168 31.13 -10.39 15.76
CA HIS A 168 30.92 -11.85 15.92
C HIS A 168 31.73 -12.77 14.97
N GLU A 169 32.78 -12.31 14.27
CA GLU A 169 33.72 -13.16 13.51
C GLU A 169 34.66 -13.95 14.44
N ARG A 170 34.01 -14.74 15.28
CA ARG A 170 34.59 -15.76 16.13
C ARG A 170 33.84 -17.10 15.99
N ARG A 171 33.23 -17.39 14.81
CA ARG A 171 32.99 -18.71 14.10
C ARG A 171 32.08 -18.54 12.84
N GLN A 172 31.87 -19.60 12.02
CA GLN A 172 31.46 -19.57 10.56
C GLN A 172 30.08 -20.22 10.17
N SER A 173 29.77 -20.31 8.85
CA SER A 173 28.50 -20.57 8.07
C SER A 173 28.16 -22.06 7.74
N GLU A 174 27.31 -22.56 6.79
CA GLU A 174 26.53 -22.13 5.56
C GLU A 174 25.39 -23.20 5.27
N ASP A 175 24.51 -23.34 4.23
CA ASP A 175 24.18 -22.72 2.90
C ASP A 175 22.65 -22.89 2.49
N ALA A 176 22.26 -23.57 1.37
CA ALA A 176 20.97 -23.46 0.63
C ALA A 176 20.31 -24.85 0.24
N ALA A 177 19.48 -25.15 -0.80
CA ALA A 177 18.99 -24.51 -2.06
C ALA A 177 17.57 -25.03 -2.54
N ALA A 178 17.26 -25.08 -3.86
CA ALA A 178 15.88 -25.22 -4.44
C ALA A 178 15.74 -26.06 -5.76
N TRP A 179 14.50 -26.36 -6.26
CA TRP A 179 14.12 -26.75 -7.67
C TRP A 179 12.56 -26.72 -7.93
N PRO A 180 12.03 -26.68 -9.19
CA PRO A 180 10.59 -26.51 -9.54
C PRO A 180 9.95 -27.54 -10.53
N LEU A 181 8.62 -27.48 -10.75
CA LEU A 181 7.84 -27.71 -12.02
C LEU A 181 6.34 -28.05 -11.76
N LEU A 182 5.37 -27.25 -12.27
CA LEU A 182 3.98 -27.64 -12.59
C LEU A 182 3.17 -26.48 -13.25
N PHE A 183 2.30 -26.76 -14.23
CA PHE A 183 1.35 -25.81 -14.85
C PHE A 183 0.16 -26.54 -15.53
N GLN A 184 -1.09 -26.02 -15.48
CA GLN A 184 -2.06 -25.87 -16.61
C GLN A 184 -3.52 -25.55 -16.20
N ASP A 185 -4.15 -24.63 -16.95
CA ASP A 185 -5.61 -24.38 -17.17
C ASP A 185 -6.54 -23.63 -16.16
N PHE A 186 -6.71 -22.33 -16.43
CA PHE A 186 -7.63 -21.31 -15.84
C PHE A 186 -7.35 -19.90 -16.42
N LYS A 187 -8.17 -18.89 -16.08
CA LYS A 187 -8.13 -17.50 -16.61
C LYS A 187 -7.90 -16.46 -15.49
N ILE A 188 -7.12 -15.42 -15.80
CA ILE A 188 -6.95 -14.20 -14.98
C ILE A 188 -7.13 -12.96 -15.87
N THR A 189 -7.67 -11.88 -15.28
CA THR A 189 -7.78 -10.55 -15.89
C THR A 189 -6.86 -9.58 -15.12
N SER A 190 -6.03 -8.81 -15.83
CA SER A 190 -4.99 -7.96 -15.24
C SER A 190 -5.09 -6.53 -15.76
N LEU A 191 -4.87 -5.54 -14.88
CA LEU A 191 -4.91 -4.12 -15.22
C LEU A 191 -3.49 -3.54 -15.34
N PRO A 192 -3.19 -2.72 -16.36
CA PRO A 192 -1.89 -2.08 -16.50
C PRO A 192 -1.65 -1.03 -15.40
N SER A 193 -0.38 -0.85 -15.01
CA SER A 193 0.02 0.26 -14.14
C SER A 193 -0.19 1.61 -14.83
N SER A 194 -0.60 2.65 -14.10
CA SER A 194 -0.80 3.98 -14.72
C SER A 194 0.49 4.58 -15.27
N THR A 195 0.38 5.33 -16.37
CA THR A 195 1.44 6.21 -16.84
C THR A 195 1.82 7.28 -15.81
N ARG A 196 3.13 7.56 -15.73
CA ARG A 196 3.70 8.64 -14.91
C ARG A 196 3.50 10.00 -15.59
N ILE A 197 2.78 10.90 -14.95
CA ILE A 197 2.62 12.27 -15.46
C ILE A 197 3.90 13.12 -15.26
N SER A 198 3.94 14.29 -15.88
CA SER A 198 4.95 15.32 -15.63
C SER A 198 4.84 15.90 -14.21
N LYS A 199 5.83 16.70 -13.79
CA LYS A 199 5.77 17.41 -12.51
C LYS A 199 4.48 18.24 -12.44
N PRO A 200 3.67 18.12 -11.37
CA PRO A 200 2.38 18.82 -11.30
C PRO A 200 2.52 20.32 -11.02
N ILE A 201 3.58 20.71 -10.31
CA ILE A 201 3.94 22.10 -10.02
C ILE A 201 5.17 22.44 -10.86
N ALA A 202 5.09 23.50 -11.66
CA ALA A 202 6.19 23.97 -12.51
C ALA A 202 7.13 24.96 -11.79
N GLN A 203 6.62 25.68 -10.78
CA GLN A 203 7.39 26.60 -9.97
C GLN A 203 8.34 25.85 -9.02
N SER A 204 9.59 26.29 -8.91
CA SER A 204 10.65 25.61 -8.14
C SER A 204 11.09 26.34 -6.86
N ASP A 205 10.71 27.61 -6.70
CA ASP A 205 11.08 28.51 -5.60
C ASP A 205 9.95 28.71 -4.57
N LEU A 206 8.83 28.00 -4.74
CA LEU A 206 7.63 28.07 -3.91
C LEU A 206 7.94 27.84 -2.42
N THR A 207 7.42 28.72 -1.55
CA THR A 207 7.61 28.69 -0.09
C THR A 207 6.36 28.24 0.66
N ALA A 208 6.51 27.86 1.93
CA ALA A 208 5.39 27.50 2.81
C ALA A 208 4.38 28.65 2.95
N VAL A 209 4.86 29.89 3.11
CA VAL A 209 4.01 31.09 3.21
C VAL A 209 3.23 31.32 1.92
N ALA A 210 3.84 31.14 0.75
CA ALA A 210 3.14 31.25 -0.54
C ALA A 210 2.05 30.18 -0.70
N ILE A 211 2.30 28.94 -0.25
CA ILE A 211 1.29 27.88 -0.25
C ILE A 211 0.11 28.25 0.67
N VAL A 212 0.37 28.77 1.88
CA VAL A 212 -0.69 29.25 2.79
C VAL A 212 -1.49 30.39 2.17
N GLN A 213 -0.84 31.34 1.49
CA GLN A 213 -1.53 32.41 0.73
C GLN A 213 -2.41 31.86 -0.40
N HIS A 214 -1.98 30.81 -1.10
CA HIS A 214 -2.83 30.12 -2.08
C HIS A 214 -4.02 29.39 -1.40
N MET A 215 -3.87 28.85 -0.19
CA MET A 215 -5.00 28.30 0.58
C MET A 215 -6.01 29.39 0.98
N GLU A 216 -5.55 30.55 1.45
CA GLU A 216 -6.42 31.70 1.73
C GLU A 216 -7.24 32.10 0.50
N ALA A 217 -6.57 32.22 -0.65
CA ALA A 217 -7.19 32.64 -1.90
C ALA A 217 -8.21 31.62 -2.42
N PHE A 218 -7.98 30.31 -2.19
CA PHE A 218 -8.93 29.26 -2.53
C PHE A 218 -10.17 29.26 -1.60
N GLU A 219 -9.95 29.32 -0.29
CA GLU A 219 -11.02 29.21 0.71
C GLU A 219 -11.74 30.54 0.98
N LYS A 220 -11.16 31.66 0.53
CA LYS A 220 -11.61 33.05 0.78
C LYS A 220 -11.63 33.42 2.27
N VAL A 221 -10.77 32.78 3.05
CA VAL A 221 -10.61 32.97 4.50
C VAL A 221 -9.19 33.45 4.78
N LYS A 222 -9.05 34.43 5.68
CA LYS A 222 -7.74 34.90 6.15
C LYS A 222 -7.20 34.04 7.29
N MET A 223 -5.91 33.74 7.24
CA MET A 223 -5.21 32.77 8.07
C MET A 223 -3.87 33.34 8.58
N PRO A 224 -3.85 34.51 9.25
CA PRO A 224 -2.60 35.18 9.64
C PRO A 224 -1.74 34.34 10.59
N GLU A 225 -2.37 33.60 11.50
CA GLU A 225 -1.70 32.65 12.42
C GLU A 225 -0.95 31.55 11.64
N LEU A 226 -1.56 30.99 10.59
CA LEU A 226 -0.93 29.97 9.76
C LEU A 226 0.21 30.51 8.88
N MET A 227 0.18 31.81 8.51
CA MET A 227 1.34 32.44 7.87
C MET A 227 2.51 32.58 8.85
N GLN A 228 2.24 32.98 10.09
CA GLN A 228 3.25 33.04 11.15
C GLN A 228 3.80 31.64 11.46
N ASP A 229 2.92 30.62 11.57
CA ASP A 229 3.33 29.24 11.80
C ASP A 229 4.24 28.69 10.70
N ALA A 230 3.99 29.07 9.44
CA ALA A 230 4.81 28.71 8.29
C ALA A 230 6.16 29.46 8.26
N GLU A 231 6.16 30.75 8.60
CA GLU A 231 7.37 31.57 8.74
C GLU A 231 8.28 31.05 9.88
N ASP A 232 7.73 30.61 11.00
CA ASP A 232 8.55 30.04 12.08
C ASP A 232 9.20 28.70 11.68
N LEU A 233 8.50 27.84 10.92
CA LEU A 233 9.11 26.62 10.34
C LEU A 233 10.08 26.90 9.19
N ARG A 234 10.09 28.10 8.61
CA ARG A 234 11.12 28.50 7.64
C ARG A 234 12.52 28.41 8.25
N ARG A 235 12.66 28.78 9.53
CA ARG A 235 13.92 28.62 10.30
C ARG A 235 14.31 27.15 10.53
N MET A 236 13.33 26.25 10.53
CA MET A 236 13.53 24.79 10.59
C MET A 236 13.76 24.15 9.20
N GLY A 237 13.95 24.97 8.15
CA GLY A 237 14.29 24.51 6.81
C GLY A 237 13.11 24.05 5.95
N LEU A 238 11.86 24.36 6.33
CA LEU A 238 10.67 23.92 5.61
C LEU A 238 10.68 24.30 4.11
N ASP A 239 10.99 25.55 3.78
CA ASP A 239 11.10 26.01 2.39
C ASP A 239 12.14 25.22 1.59
N LYS A 240 13.29 24.91 2.21
CA LYS A 240 14.35 24.10 1.58
C LYS A 240 13.85 22.67 1.31
N ALA A 241 13.04 22.10 2.19
CA ALA A 241 12.45 20.78 2.00
C ALA A 241 11.35 20.75 0.92
N ILE A 242 10.53 21.81 0.83
CA ILE A 242 9.58 22.05 -0.28
C ILE A 242 10.35 22.11 -1.60
N GLN A 243 11.36 22.97 -1.71
CA GLN A 243 12.20 23.12 -2.91
C GLN A 243 12.88 21.78 -3.30
N ILE A 244 13.44 21.04 -2.33
CA ILE A 244 14.00 19.70 -2.57
C ILE A 244 12.94 18.75 -3.17
N GLN A 245 11.72 18.74 -2.64
CA GLN A 245 10.65 17.90 -3.16
C GLN A 245 10.20 18.31 -4.57
N LEU A 246 10.10 19.61 -4.85
CA LEU A 246 9.76 20.15 -6.18
C LEU A 246 10.86 19.85 -7.21
N LEU A 247 12.13 19.91 -6.82
CA LEU A 247 13.27 19.70 -7.72
C LEU A 247 13.50 18.22 -8.08
N LYS A 248 13.19 17.24 -7.20
CA LYS A 248 13.35 15.79 -7.45
C LYS A 248 12.87 15.37 -8.85
N ARG A 249 13.77 14.74 -9.63
CA ARG A 249 13.45 14.13 -10.95
C ARG A 249 12.41 12.99 -10.85
N THR A 250 12.27 12.41 -9.66
CA THR A 250 11.35 11.34 -9.29
C THR A 250 9.98 11.83 -8.79
N PHE A 251 9.74 13.14 -8.71
CA PHE A 251 8.40 13.69 -8.47
C PHE A 251 7.58 13.60 -9.76
N ARG A 252 6.98 12.43 -9.98
CA ARG A 252 6.20 12.05 -11.16
C ARG A 252 5.02 11.18 -10.71
N PRO A 253 3.86 11.78 -10.43
CA PRO A 253 2.73 11.07 -9.86
C PRO A 253 2.21 9.87 -10.67
N ILE A 254 1.69 8.88 -9.95
CA ILE A 254 1.09 7.62 -10.41
C ILE A 254 -0.23 7.36 -9.67
N VAL A 255 -1.15 6.66 -10.31
CA VAL A 255 -2.36 6.14 -9.67
C VAL A 255 -1.95 4.90 -8.88
N HIS A 256 -2.39 4.81 -7.62
CA HIS A 256 -2.09 3.64 -6.79
C HIS A 256 -2.98 2.44 -7.14
N ALA A 257 -2.51 1.23 -6.84
CA ALA A 257 -3.13 -0.04 -7.23
C ALA A 257 -4.58 -0.18 -6.74
N GLU A 258 -4.89 0.24 -5.50
CA GLU A 258 -6.26 0.19 -4.96
C GLU A 258 -7.19 1.09 -5.81
N VAL A 259 -6.68 2.26 -6.19
CA VAL A 259 -7.39 3.29 -6.97
C VAL A 259 -7.54 2.87 -8.44
N LEU A 260 -6.57 2.15 -9.01
CA LEU A 260 -6.65 1.56 -10.36
C LEU A 260 -7.80 0.55 -10.45
N ILE A 261 -7.92 -0.36 -9.48
CA ILE A 261 -9.02 -1.33 -9.43
C ILE A 261 -10.36 -0.60 -9.27
N HIS A 262 -10.46 0.35 -8.33
CA HIS A 262 -11.71 1.11 -8.15
C HIS A 262 -12.14 1.85 -9.42
N HIS A 263 -11.22 2.54 -10.10
CA HIS A 263 -11.49 3.22 -11.37
C HIS A 263 -11.96 2.24 -12.46
N TYR A 264 -11.31 1.09 -12.62
CA TYR A 264 -11.75 0.04 -13.56
C TYR A 264 -13.17 -0.43 -13.27
N LEU A 265 -13.49 -0.69 -12.00
CA LEU A 265 -14.83 -1.13 -11.58
C LEU A 265 -15.89 -0.05 -11.84
N THR A 266 -15.58 1.22 -11.61
CA THR A 266 -16.48 2.35 -11.92
C THR A 266 -16.68 2.50 -13.43
N LYS A 267 -15.60 2.56 -14.23
CA LYS A 267 -15.65 2.72 -15.69
C LYS A 267 -16.49 1.63 -16.38
N ASN A 268 -16.48 0.40 -15.85
CA ASN A 268 -17.19 -0.74 -16.43
C ASN A 268 -18.54 -1.08 -15.74
N GLY A 269 -19.05 -0.20 -14.85
CA GLY A 269 -20.34 -0.42 -14.17
C GLY A 269 -20.38 -1.63 -13.22
N ILE A 270 -19.23 -2.06 -12.69
CA ILE A 270 -19.04 -3.27 -11.88
C ILE A 270 -19.17 -2.97 -10.37
N THR A 271 -19.49 -1.74 -9.96
CA THR A 271 -19.55 -1.33 -8.54
C THR A 271 -20.71 -1.92 -7.73
N ARG A 272 -21.74 -2.49 -8.37
CA ARG A 272 -22.93 -3.05 -7.69
C ARG A 272 -22.56 -4.32 -6.87
N PRO A 273 -23.17 -4.57 -5.69
CA PRO A 273 -22.83 -5.71 -4.84
C PRO A 273 -22.87 -7.05 -5.58
N ASN A 274 -23.91 -7.29 -6.40
CA ASN A 274 -24.08 -8.53 -7.17
C ASN A 274 -23.03 -8.79 -8.27
N ARG A 275 -22.03 -7.92 -8.42
CA ARG A 275 -20.86 -8.14 -9.29
C ARG A 275 -19.63 -8.62 -8.54
N PHE A 276 -19.65 -8.62 -7.20
CA PHE A 276 -18.60 -9.14 -6.34
C PHE A 276 -18.93 -10.54 -5.87
N TRP A 277 -17.90 -11.38 -5.71
CA TRP A 277 -18.06 -12.74 -5.20
C TRP A 277 -18.82 -12.73 -3.86
N ARG A 278 -19.94 -13.48 -3.78
CA ARG A 278 -20.83 -13.49 -2.60
C ARG A 278 -21.30 -12.10 -2.12
N GLN A 279 -21.34 -11.12 -3.02
CA GLN A 279 -21.65 -9.70 -2.75
C GLN A 279 -20.64 -8.95 -1.86
N TRP A 280 -19.45 -9.53 -1.64
CA TRP A 280 -18.41 -8.95 -0.77
C TRP A 280 -17.59 -7.88 -1.51
N GLN A 281 -18.10 -6.65 -1.51
CA GLN A 281 -17.45 -5.47 -2.09
C GLN A 281 -16.14 -5.10 -1.38
N TYR A 282 -15.03 -5.75 -1.73
CA TYR A 282 -13.71 -5.55 -1.11
C TYR A 282 -12.58 -5.41 -2.14
N ILE A 283 -11.67 -4.45 -1.91
CA ILE A 283 -10.35 -4.39 -2.55
C ILE A 283 -9.28 -4.59 -1.46
N GLY A 284 -8.59 -5.72 -1.52
CA GLY A 284 -7.42 -5.98 -0.70
C GLY A 284 -6.14 -5.44 -1.35
N ALA A 285 -5.09 -5.26 -0.56
CA ALA A 285 -3.81 -4.71 -1.02
C ALA A 285 -2.63 -5.29 -0.24
N SER A 286 -1.42 -5.26 -0.81
CA SER A 286 -0.22 -5.82 -0.15
C SER A 286 0.14 -5.09 1.15
N LYS A 287 -0.24 -3.82 1.24
CA LYS A 287 -0.06 -2.94 2.41
C LYS A 287 -1.39 -2.30 2.81
N PRO A 288 -1.55 -1.82 4.05
CA PRO A 288 -2.64 -0.92 4.43
C PRO A 288 -2.75 0.26 3.45
N THR A 289 -3.93 0.88 3.31
CA THR A 289 -4.09 1.98 2.33
C THR A 289 -3.26 3.21 2.73
N CYS A 290 -2.72 3.95 1.77
CA CYS A 290 -2.04 5.21 2.07
C CYS A 290 -3.02 6.35 2.42
N ARG A 291 -2.53 7.48 2.97
CA ARG A 291 -3.40 8.60 3.40
C ARG A 291 -4.31 9.10 2.27
N LEU A 292 -3.77 9.20 1.05
CA LEU A 292 -4.49 9.70 -0.13
C LEU A 292 -5.43 8.65 -0.75
N CYS A 293 -5.09 7.36 -0.70
CA CYS A 293 -6.04 6.29 -1.01
C CYS A 293 -7.21 6.31 -0.01
N HIS A 294 -6.94 6.44 1.28
CA HIS A 294 -8.00 6.57 2.30
C HIS A 294 -8.90 7.80 2.07
N TYR A 295 -8.34 8.95 1.71
CA TYR A 295 -9.13 10.13 1.33
C TYR A 295 -9.92 9.94 0.02
N TYR A 296 -9.37 9.21 -0.95
CA TYR A 296 -10.09 8.82 -2.17
C TYR A 296 -11.31 7.97 -1.85
N PHE A 297 -11.14 6.84 -1.15
CA PHE A 297 -12.26 5.95 -0.83
C PHE A 297 -13.29 6.61 0.09
N SER A 298 -12.86 7.32 1.14
CA SER A 298 -13.78 8.06 2.04
C SER A 298 -14.49 9.27 1.40
N SER A 299 -14.13 9.65 0.17
CA SER A 299 -14.82 10.70 -0.61
C SER A 299 -15.74 10.14 -1.70
N HIS A 300 -15.76 8.82 -1.95
CA HIS A 300 -16.69 8.18 -2.88
C HIS A 300 -17.99 7.78 -2.19
N SER A 301 -18.88 8.75 -1.94
CA SER A 301 -20.16 8.52 -1.27
C SER A 301 -21.12 7.56 -2.00
N GLN A 302 -20.83 7.19 -3.24
CA GLN A 302 -21.59 6.21 -4.04
C GLN A 302 -20.99 4.79 -4.01
N SER A 303 -19.80 4.60 -3.41
CA SER A 303 -19.10 3.33 -3.42
C SER A 303 -19.11 2.68 -2.03
N GLN A 304 -19.77 1.53 -1.92
CA GLN A 304 -19.76 0.69 -0.71
C GLN A 304 -18.54 -0.25 -0.65
N ILE A 305 -17.58 -0.07 -1.57
CA ILE A 305 -16.38 -0.91 -1.69
C ILE A 305 -15.44 -0.63 -0.52
N GLN A 306 -15.34 -1.62 0.37
CA GLN A 306 -14.42 -1.63 1.50
C GLN A 306 -12.98 -1.86 1.04
N VAL A 307 -12.02 -1.34 1.81
CA VAL A 307 -10.57 -1.45 1.55
C VAL A 307 -9.82 -1.77 2.84
N ARG A 308 -8.51 -2.07 2.76
CA ARG A 308 -7.68 -2.15 3.97
C ARG A 308 -7.73 -0.81 4.74
N PRO A 309 -7.82 -0.81 6.08
CA PRO A 309 -7.59 0.39 6.89
C PRO A 309 -6.25 1.05 6.57
N SER A 310 -6.10 2.32 6.95
CA SER A 310 -4.96 3.14 6.49
C SER A 310 -3.79 3.14 7.47
N HIS A 311 -2.56 3.14 6.92
CA HIS A 311 -1.34 3.49 7.68
C HIS A 311 -1.04 5.00 7.67
N LEU A 312 -1.91 5.83 7.07
CA LEU A 312 -1.86 7.31 7.01
C LEU A 312 -0.55 7.98 6.54
N ASN A 313 0.40 7.27 5.92
CA ASN A 313 1.58 7.94 5.33
C ASN A 313 1.20 8.61 3.99
N LEU A 314 1.76 9.80 3.80
CA LEU A 314 1.56 10.63 2.62
C LEU A 314 2.62 10.32 1.55
N TYR A 315 2.17 9.94 0.35
CA TYR A 315 3.06 9.78 -0.82
C TYR A 315 2.83 10.94 -1.80
N PRO A 316 3.82 11.81 -2.04
CA PRO A 316 3.65 12.94 -2.96
C PRO A 316 3.52 12.51 -4.43
N ASN A 317 3.89 11.27 -4.75
CA ASN A 317 3.75 10.66 -6.08
C ASN A 317 2.37 10.00 -6.31
N TRP A 318 1.35 10.30 -5.52
CA TRP A 318 -0.03 9.83 -5.75
C TRP A 318 -0.79 10.77 -6.69
N ARG A 319 -1.63 10.23 -7.58
CA ARG A 319 -2.60 11.00 -8.39
C ARG A 319 -3.97 10.34 -8.46
N LEU A 320 -4.98 11.16 -8.73
CA LEU A 320 -6.29 10.70 -9.16
C LEU A 320 -6.22 9.95 -10.51
N PRO A 321 -7.09 8.94 -10.73
CA PRO A 321 -7.25 8.35 -12.04
C PRO A 321 -7.87 9.38 -13.00
N GLU A 322 -7.56 9.27 -14.29
CA GLU A 322 -8.13 10.15 -15.31
C GLU A 322 -9.61 9.87 -15.55
N ILE A 323 -10.29 10.81 -16.20
CA ILE A 323 -11.68 10.67 -16.60
C ILE A 323 -11.72 9.86 -17.90
N SER A 324 -12.64 8.91 -18.01
CA SER A 324 -12.72 7.99 -19.15
C SER A 324 -13.29 8.59 -20.43
N ASP A 325 -13.91 9.76 -20.33
CA ASP A 325 -14.59 10.50 -21.39
C ASP A 325 -14.43 12.00 -21.07
N GLU A 326 -13.99 12.82 -22.03
CA GLU A 326 -13.84 14.28 -21.84
C GLU A 326 -15.14 15.05 -22.09
N ASP A 327 -16.08 14.50 -22.85
CA ASP A 327 -17.37 15.13 -23.15
C ASP A 327 -18.38 14.87 -22.02
N ASP A 328 -18.26 13.76 -21.27
CA ASP A 328 -19.07 13.49 -20.08
C ASP A 328 -18.93 14.60 -19.00
N ALA A 329 -19.97 15.43 -18.91
CA ALA A 329 -20.04 16.54 -17.95
C ALA A 329 -20.27 16.05 -16.51
N GLU A 330 -20.94 14.93 -16.31
CA GLU A 330 -21.24 14.36 -14.99
C GLU A 330 -19.99 13.72 -14.39
N ALA A 331 -19.23 12.95 -15.17
CA ALA A 331 -17.93 12.42 -14.76
C ALA A 331 -16.91 13.55 -14.49
N ARG A 332 -16.91 14.63 -15.30
CA ARG A 332 -16.10 15.83 -15.03
C ARG A 332 -16.50 16.55 -13.75
N GLU A 333 -17.79 16.66 -13.43
CA GLU A 333 -18.23 17.21 -12.15
C GLU A 333 -17.85 16.30 -10.98
N ALA A 334 -18.12 15.00 -11.08
CA ALA A 334 -17.80 14.01 -10.05
C ALA A 334 -16.30 13.97 -9.72
N HIS A 335 -15.43 13.91 -10.74
CA HIS A 335 -13.98 13.93 -10.58
C HIS A 335 -13.48 15.25 -9.96
N ARG A 336 -14.04 16.39 -10.35
CA ARG A 336 -13.68 17.71 -9.81
C ARG A 336 -14.19 17.93 -8.38
N LYS A 337 -15.35 17.37 -8.02
CA LYS A 337 -15.87 17.32 -6.65
C LYS A 337 -14.99 16.44 -5.77
N LEU A 338 -14.65 15.25 -6.23
CA LEU A 338 -13.71 14.33 -5.59
C LEU A 338 -12.34 14.99 -5.32
N LEU A 339 -11.76 15.67 -6.32
CA LEU A 339 -10.51 16.41 -6.17
C LEU A 339 -10.60 17.47 -5.08
N LYS A 340 -11.69 18.25 -5.04
CA LYS A 340 -11.90 19.25 -3.98
C LYS A 340 -11.95 18.61 -2.59
N CYS A 341 -12.70 17.52 -2.41
CA CYS A 341 -12.82 16.81 -1.13
C CYS A 341 -11.48 16.20 -0.65
N ILE A 342 -10.68 15.62 -1.55
CA ILE A 342 -9.35 15.09 -1.19
C ILE A 342 -8.41 16.25 -0.85
N ALA A 343 -8.35 17.28 -1.70
CA ALA A 343 -7.50 18.45 -1.48
C ALA A 343 -7.85 19.17 -0.16
N GLU A 344 -9.13 19.27 0.19
CA GLU A 344 -9.59 19.82 1.47
C GLU A 344 -9.10 19.02 2.67
N LYS A 345 -9.21 17.68 2.64
CA LYS A 345 -8.67 16.82 3.69
C LYS A 345 -7.15 17.02 3.86
N VAL A 346 -6.39 17.13 2.76
CA VAL A 346 -4.94 17.39 2.84
C VAL A 346 -4.62 18.82 3.32
N ARG A 347 -5.36 19.85 2.88
CA ARG A 347 -5.18 21.23 3.40
C ARG A 347 -5.44 21.27 4.90
N ASN A 348 -6.51 20.64 5.39
CA ASN A 348 -6.84 20.63 6.82
C ASN A 348 -5.81 19.83 7.64
N ASP A 349 -5.25 18.75 7.08
CA ASP A 349 -4.08 18.06 7.65
C ASP A 349 -2.85 18.99 7.76
N ALA A 350 -2.50 19.71 6.69
CA ALA A 350 -1.37 20.64 6.67
C ALA A 350 -1.56 21.81 7.65
N LYS A 351 -2.77 22.39 7.74
CA LYS A 351 -3.11 23.43 8.74
C LYS A 351 -2.91 22.92 10.16
N ARG A 352 -3.45 21.72 10.46
CA ARG A 352 -3.28 21.07 11.77
C ARG A 352 -1.81 20.85 12.09
N THR A 353 -1.02 20.33 11.15
CA THR A 353 0.40 20.05 11.38
C THR A 353 1.24 21.34 11.51
N LEU A 354 0.87 22.41 10.80
CA LEU A 354 1.42 23.76 11.02
C LEU A 354 1.19 24.22 12.47
N GLN A 355 -0.05 24.18 12.97
CA GLN A 355 -0.42 24.68 14.30
C GLN A 355 0.07 23.78 15.45
N GLN A 356 -0.16 22.47 15.35
CA GLN A 356 0.09 21.50 16.42
C GLN A 356 1.54 20.97 16.45
N ARG A 357 2.39 21.39 15.50
CA ARG A 357 3.79 20.98 15.37
C ARG A 357 3.99 19.45 15.43
N THR A 358 2.99 18.70 14.96
CA THR A 358 2.84 17.25 15.10
C THR A 358 2.33 16.64 13.80
N THR A 359 2.90 15.51 13.41
CA THR A 359 2.66 14.83 12.13
C THR A 359 2.01 13.46 12.35
N LYS A 360 0.91 13.18 11.65
CA LYS A 360 0.27 11.85 11.65
C LYS A 360 0.97 10.95 10.62
N SER A 361 1.95 10.16 11.05
CA SER A 361 2.71 9.26 10.17
C SER A 361 3.35 8.10 10.93
N LYS A 362 3.32 6.90 10.33
CA LYS A 362 3.94 5.68 10.83
C LYS A 362 5.32 5.47 10.23
N GLN A 363 6.31 5.09 11.03
CA GLN A 363 7.71 4.92 10.55
C GLN A 363 7.85 3.91 9.40
N HIS A 364 6.98 2.89 9.35
CA HIS A 364 6.94 1.86 8.30
C HIS A 364 5.55 1.73 7.70
N ASP A 365 5.48 1.62 6.36
CA ASP A 365 4.23 1.49 5.59
C ASP A 365 3.63 0.06 5.61
N SER A 366 4.39 -0.88 6.13
CA SER A 366 4.10 -2.31 6.14
C SER A 366 3.78 -2.74 7.56
N ASN A 367 2.72 -3.52 7.75
CA ASN A 367 2.43 -4.16 9.02
C ASN A 367 3.11 -5.53 9.05
N THR A 368 4.09 -5.73 9.93
CA THR A 368 4.82 -6.99 10.14
C THR A 368 4.01 -8.04 10.91
N TYR A 369 2.69 -8.11 10.67
CA TYR A 369 1.82 -9.15 11.20
C TYR A 369 1.90 -10.41 10.34
N SER A 370 3.10 -11.03 10.32
CA SER A 370 3.20 -12.47 10.14
C SER A 370 2.67 -13.12 11.40
N GLY A 371 1.34 -13.19 11.52
CA GLY A 371 0.70 -14.06 12.50
C GLY A 371 1.00 -15.50 12.10
N THR A 372 2.10 -16.06 12.61
CA THR A 372 2.42 -17.48 12.45
C THR A 372 1.29 -18.27 13.08
N PRO A 373 0.46 -18.98 12.31
CA PRO A 373 -0.67 -19.72 12.86
C PRO A 373 -0.16 -20.76 13.86
N ARG A 374 -0.92 -21.04 14.92
CA ARG A 374 -0.42 -21.91 16.00
C ARG A 374 -0.05 -23.32 15.53
N TYR A 375 -0.60 -23.79 14.40
CA TYR A 375 -0.22 -25.08 13.79
C TYR A 375 1.17 -25.07 13.14
N LEU A 376 1.69 -23.91 12.70
CA LEU A 376 3.07 -23.77 12.19
C LEU A 376 4.09 -23.57 13.32
N VAL A 377 3.64 -23.18 14.52
CA VAL A 377 4.47 -23.20 15.72
C VAL A 377 4.60 -24.64 16.21
N LYS A 378 5.56 -25.38 15.62
CA LYS A 378 5.96 -26.68 16.16
C LYS A 378 6.30 -26.54 17.65
N ARG A 379 5.47 -27.13 18.51
CA ARG A 379 5.88 -27.40 19.89
C ARG A 379 7.14 -28.26 19.83
N SER A 380 8.22 -27.78 20.42
CA SER A 380 9.29 -28.64 20.90
C SER A 380 8.69 -29.48 22.03
N GLU A 381 8.22 -30.68 21.72
CA GLU A 381 7.85 -31.69 22.72
C GLU A 381 9.14 -32.17 23.39
N SER A 382 9.63 -31.37 24.34
CA SER A 382 10.65 -31.78 25.30
C SER A 382 10.06 -32.89 26.16
N THR A 383 10.33 -34.13 25.76
CA THR A 383 9.93 -35.35 26.48
C THR A 383 10.35 -35.26 27.94
N ASN A 384 9.47 -35.64 28.85
CA ASN A 384 9.73 -35.61 30.29
C ASN A 384 11.06 -36.31 30.66
N SER A 385 11.86 -35.62 31.46
CA SER A 385 12.90 -36.22 32.30
C SER A 385 12.96 -35.41 33.60
N ASP A 386 12.64 -36.04 34.72
CA ASP A 386 12.56 -35.37 36.01
C ASP A 386 13.92 -34.80 36.47
N GLY A 387 13.91 -33.57 36.97
CA GLY A 387 15.05 -32.87 37.54
C GLY A 387 14.57 -31.80 38.52
N PRO A 388 15.19 -31.66 39.72
CA PRO A 388 14.54 -31.01 40.85
C PRO A 388 14.49 -29.49 40.74
N ALA A 389 13.44 -28.90 41.33
CA ALA A 389 13.36 -27.47 41.58
C ALA A 389 14.50 -27.01 42.48
N TYR A 390 15.09 -25.85 42.15
CA TYR A 390 15.99 -25.10 43.02
C TYR A 390 15.50 -23.66 43.16
N CYS A 391 15.65 -23.13 44.37
CA CYS A 391 14.89 -21.97 44.84
C CYS A 391 15.36 -20.63 44.28
N GLU A 392 14.46 -19.65 44.33
CA GLU A 392 14.80 -18.23 44.39
C GLU A 392 15.79 -17.96 45.52
N VAL A 393 16.81 -17.14 45.25
CA VAL A 393 17.61 -16.47 46.30
C VAL A 393 17.93 -15.06 45.81
N ASP A 394 17.36 -14.06 46.47
CA ASP A 394 17.76 -12.66 46.29
C ASP A 394 19.26 -12.45 46.52
N ARG A 395 19.87 -11.62 45.67
CA ARG A 395 20.97 -10.76 46.16
C ARG A 395 21.15 -9.46 45.38
N CYS A 396 21.10 -8.37 46.14
CA CYS A 396 21.30 -7.00 45.70
C CYS A 396 22.79 -6.61 45.73
N SER A 397 23.13 -5.51 45.05
CA SER A 397 24.44 -4.83 45.01
C SER A 397 25.53 -5.56 44.20
N ARG A 398 26.35 -4.87 43.40
CA ARG A 398 26.75 -3.45 43.45
C ARG A 398 26.63 -2.76 42.09
#